data_AF-A0A2N0B521-F1
#
_entry.id   AF-A0A2N0B521-F1
#
_cell.length_a   1.000
_cell.length_b   1.000
_cell.length_c   1.000
_cell.angle_alpha   90.00
_cell.angle_beta   90.00
_cell.angle_gamma   90.00
#
_symmetry.space_group_name_H-M   'P 1'
#
loop_
_entity.id
_entity.type
_entity.pdbx_description
1 polymer ?
#
loop_
_entity_poly.entity_id
_entity_poly.type
_entity_poly.pdbx_seq_one_letter_code
_entity_poly.pdbx_strand_id
1 'polypeptide(L)'
;IPTGWKIYFKENMAIFWPMSEGFRARNADYYKKISALGNVVFVSDEFETFKLIDSSRFVAAATGTVILESVVRGKNALIFGSAWYQECEGVWKIGNYEQLRIAVDRIIEGNKPSPKKIKEYASLVEELSVPDVNVYGYVTKYDSMPDKEDVIRRLAHLFIKGYETLSSMSVEDKKRT
;
A
#
# COMPACT_ATOMS: atom_id res chain seq x y z
N ILE A 1 15.69 -12.14 -7.01
CA ILE A 1 16.19 -11.58 -5.73
C ILE A 1 17.61 -12.09 -5.48
N PRO A 2 18.44 -11.41 -4.68
CA PRO A 2 19.84 -11.79 -4.47
C PRO A 2 19.99 -13.22 -3.92
N THR A 3 21.08 -13.88 -4.28
CA THR A 3 21.41 -15.22 -3.80
C THR A 3 21.49 -15.24 -2.27
N GLY A 4 20.90 -16.28 -1.66
CA GLY A 4 20.87 -16.47 -0.20
C GLY A 4 19.74 -15.73 0.53
N TRP A 5 18.96 -14.89 -0.16
CA TRP A 5 17.80 -14.24 0.45
C TRP A 5 16.58 -15.16 0.48
N LYS A 6 15.80 -15.05 1.55
CA LYS A 6 14.52 -15.74 1.71
C LYS A 6 13.36 -14.76 1.54
N ILE A 7 12.27 -15.23 0.94
CA ILE A 7 11.00 -14.51 0.85
C ILE A 7 10.08 -15.09 1.92
N TYR A 8 9.73 -14.27 2.92
CA TYR A 8 8.73 -14.64 3.92
C TYR A 8 7.35 -14.21 3.41
N PHE A 9 6.55 -15.18 3.01
CA PHE A 9 5.20 -14.95 2.48
C PHE A 9 4.19 -15.04 3.62
N LYS A 10 3.54 -13.92 3.94
CA LYS A 10 2.44 -13.83 4.91
C LYS A 10 1.17 -13.40 4.19
N GLU A 11 0.16 -14.26 4.21
CA GLU A 11 -1.10 -13.99 3.52
C GLU A 11 -1.98 -13.00 4.30
N ASN A 12 -2.79 -12.23 3.58
CA ASN A 12 -3.78 -11.37 4.21
C ASN A 12 -5.03 -12.18 4.60
N MET A 13 -5.44 -12.11 5.87
CA MET A 13 -6.59 -12.86 6.40
C MET A 13 -7.92 -12.53 5.75
N ALA A 14 -8.07 -11.35 5.16
CA ALA A 14 -9.29 -10.98 4.45
C ALA A 14 -9.58 -11.86 3.22
N ILE A 15 -8.58 -12.57 2.69
CA ILE A 15 -8.80 -13.57 1.62
C ILE A 15 -9.67 -14.74 2.12
N PHE A 16 -9.61 -15.08 3.40
CA PHE A 16 -10.37 -16.19 3.99
C PHE A 16 -11.70 -15.76 4.59
N TRP A 17 -12.07 -14.48 4.53
CA TRP A 17 -13.35 -14.01 5.05
C TRP A 17 -14.51 -14.48 4.17
N PRO A 18 -15.70 -14.76 4.74
CA PRO A 18 -16.86 -15.27 3.99
C PRO A 18 -17.34 -14.37 2.84
N MET A 19 -16.93 -13.10 2.82
CA MET A 19 -17.28 -12.11 1.80
C MET A 19 -16.14 -11.81 0.81
N SER A 20 -15.06 -12.61 0.78
CA SER A 20 -14.06 -12.45 -0.28
C SER A 20 -14.70 -12.88 -1.61
N GLU A 21 -15.18 -11.91 -2.39
CA GLU A 21 -15.72 -12.18 -3.72
C GLU A 21 -14.76 -13.06 -4.52
N GLY A 22 -15.29 -14.04 -5.27
CA GLY A 22 -14.50 -15.16 -5.78
C GLY A 22 -13.22 -14.80 -6.57
N PHE A 23 -13.13 -13.61 -7.16
CA PHE A 23 -11.90 -13.12 -7.80
C PHE A 23 -10.76 -12.77 -6.83
N ARG A 24 -11.08 -12.54 -5.55
CA ARG A 24 -10.14 -12.26 -4.45
C ARG A 24 -9.65 -13.54 -3.77
N ALA A 25 -10.36 -14.65 -3.92
CA ALA A 25 -9.97 -15.91 -3.33
C ALA A 25 -8.71 -16.48 -4.02
N ARG A 26 -7.83 -17.09 -3.23
CA ARG A 26 -6.69 -17.86 -3.73
C ARG A 26 -7.00 -19.35 -3.57
N ASN A 27 -6.83 -20.10 -4.65
CA ASN A 27 -7.00 -21.55 -4.60
C ASN A 27 -5.70 -22.25 -4.15
N ALA A 28 -5.80 -23.54 -3.83
CA ALA A 28 -4.65 -24.34 -3.41
C ALA A 28 -3.50 -24.33 -4.44
N ASP A 29 -3.81 -24.28 -5.74
CA ASP A 29 -2.79 -24.31 -6.79
C ASP A 29 -1.93 -23.04 -6.84
N TYR A 30 -2.49 -21.89 -6.45
CA TYR A 30 -1.71 -20.66 -6.25
C TYR A 30 -0.62 -20.89 -5.20
N TYR A 31 -0.98 -21.46 -4.06
CA TYR A 31 -0.04 -21.73 -2.97
C TYR A 31 0.98 -22.80 -3.34
N LYS A 32 0.57 -23.86 -4.06
CA LYS A 32 1.50 -24.89 -4.56
C LYS A 32 2.57 -24.31 -5.48
N LYS A 33 2.20 -23.38 -6.38
CA LYS A 33 3.15 -22.70 -7.27
C LYS A 33 4.16 -21.88 -6.49
N ILE A 34 3.71 -21.17 -5.45
CA ILE A 34 4.60 -20.38 -4.58
C ILE A 34 5.50 -21.28 -3.74
N SER A 35 4.97 -22.37 -3.16
CA SER A 35 5.76 -23.31 -2.36
C SER A 35 6.82 -24.06 -3.16
N ALA A 36 6.64 -24.18 -4.47
CA ALA A 36 7.65 -24.76 -5.37
C ALA A 36 8.89 -23.86 -5.54
N LEU A 37 8.81 -22.59 -5.15
CA LEU A 37 9.96 -21.69 -5.14
C LEU A 37 10.83 -22.00 -3.92
N GLY A 38 12.05 -22.51 -4.16
CA GLY A 38 12.94 -23.02 -3.09
C GLY A 38 13.44 -21.98 -2.08
N ASN A 39 13.10 -20.70 -2.24
CA ASN A 39 13.48 -19.60 -1.37
C ASN A 39 12.30 -18.93 -0.67
N VAL A 40 11.08 -19.49 -0.77
CA VAL A 40 9.89 -18.96 -0.10
C VAL A 40 9.62 -19.73 1.20
N VAL A 41 9.31 -19.00 2.26
CA VAL A 41 8.89 -19.52 3.56
C VAL A 41 7.50 -18.96 3.87
N PHE A 42 6.52 -19.84 4.02
CA PHE A 42 5.18 -19.45 4.48
C PHE A 42 5.22 -19.08 5.96
N VAL A 43 4.57 -17.97 6.29
CA VAL A 43 4.46 -17.46 7.65
C VAL A 43 3.02 -17.58 8.11
N SER A 44 2.83 -18.10 9.33
CA SER A 44 1.52 -18.15 9.98
C SER A 44 0.89 -16.76 10.07
N ASP A 45 -0.43 -16.70 9.97
CA ASP A 45 -1.20 -15.49 10.16
C ASP A 45 -1.12 -14.95 11.60
N GLU A 46 -0.93 -15.85 12.57
CA GLU A 46 -0.73 -15.51 13.99
C GLU A 46 0.61 -14.80 14.26
N PHE A 47 1.58 -14.91 13.36
CA PHE A 47 2.88 -14.30 13.57
C PHE A 47 2.80 -12.77 13.53
N GLU A 48 3.43 -12.07 14.46
CA GLU A 48 3.36 -10.62 14.54
C GLU A 48 3.99 -9.92 13.31
N THR A 49 3.17 -9.17 12.55
CA THR A 49 3.60 -8.50 11.31
C THR A 49 4.75 -7.52 11.55
N PHE A 50 4.72 -6.74 12.64
CA PHE A 50 5.77 -5.77 12.93
C PHE A 50 7.13 -6.42 13.20
N LYS A 51 7.17 -7.60 13.84
CA LYS A 51 8.42 -8.36 14.00
C LYS A 51 9.02 -8.80 12.66
N LEU A 52 8.18 -9.18 11.69
CA LEU A 52 8.64 -9.50 10.33
C LEU A 52 9.20 -8.25 9.64
N ILE A 53 8.49 -7.13 9.73
CA ILE A 53 8.93 -5.85 9.17
C ILE A 53 10.32 -5.48 9.73
N ASP A 54 10.50 -5.48 11.05
CA ASP A 54 11.78 -5.13 11.69
C ASP A 54 12.93 -6.05 11.26
N SER A 55 12.64 -7.33 11.08
CA SER A 55 13.63 -8.33 10.72
C SER A 55 13.92 -8.36 9.21
N SER A 56 13.09 -7.68 8.40
CA SER A 56 13.22 -7.66 6.95
C SER A 56 14.29 -6.69 6.45
N ARG A 57 14.78 -6.95 5.23
CA ARG A 57 15.59 -5.99 4.45
C ARG A 57 14.71 -4.92 3.81
N PHE A 58 13.57 -5.35 3.27
CA PHE A 58 12.48 -4.54 2.74
C PHE A 58 11.20 -5.38 2.75
N VAL A 59 10.07 -4.72 2.58
CA VAL A 59 8.74 -5.35 2.49
C VAL A 59 8.16 -5.14 1.11
N ALA A 60 7.35 -6.08 0.61
CA ALA A 60 6.75 -5.98 -0.71
C ALA A 60 5.28 -6.40 -0.67
N ALA A 61 4.41 -5.63 -1.33
CA ALA A 61 2.98 -5.92 -1.42
C ALA A 61 2.35 -5.25 -2.65
N ALA A 62 1.16 -5.70 -3.04
CA ALA A 62 0.43 -5.06 -4.14
C ALA A 62 0.03 -3.62 -3.79
N THR A 63 -0.83 -3.44 -2.78
CA THR A 63 -1.34 -2.13 -2.31
C THR A 63 -1.71 -2.16 -0.83
N GLY A 64 -1.10 -3.06 -0.05
CA GLY A 64 -1.43 -3.22 1.38
C GLY A 64 -0.82 -2.13 2.25
N THR A 65 -1.52 -1.76 3.35
CA THR A 65 -1.05 -0.76 4.34
C THR A 65 0.30 -1.10 4.94
N VAL A 66 0.68 -2.39 4.93
CA VAL A 66 2.00 -2.89 5.34
C VAL A 66 3.15 -2.15 4.67
N ILE A 67 2.95 -1.58 3.47
CA ILE A 67 3.92 -0.72 2.79
C ILE A 67 4.19 0.55 3.59
N LEU A 68 3.12 1.27 3.97
CA LEU A 68 3.22 2.49 4.76
C LEU A 68 3.76 2.20 6.18
N GLU A 69 3.28 1.12 6.80
CA GLU A 69 3.78 0.64 8.08
C GLU A 69 5.28 0.33 8.04
N SER A 70 5.78 -0.20 6.92
CA SER A 70 7.20 -0.53 6.75
C SER A 70 8.08 0.72 6.68
N VAL A 71 7.69 1.72 5.89
CA VAL A 71 8.49 2.94 5.75
C VAL A 71 8.54 3.73 7.05
N VAL A 72 7.43 3.82 7.79
CA VAL A 72 7.38 4.43 9.13
C VAL A 72 8.36 3.75 10.10
N ARG A 73 8.60 2.45 9.92
CA ARG A 73 9.54 1.66 10.73
C ARG A 73 10.96 1.62 10.14
N GLY A 74 11.25 2.53 9.22
CA GLY A 74 12.59 2.69 8.63
C GLY A 74 12.96 1.58 7.65
N LYS A 75 11.98 0.86 7.09
CA LYS A 75 12.18 -0.19 6.10
C LYS A 75 11.71 0.28 4.73
N ASN A 76 12.55 0.12 3.73
CA ASN A 76 12.11 0.29 2.34
C ASN A 76 10.97 -0.67 2.02
N ALA A 77 10.07 -0.23 1.15
CA ALA A 77 8.90 -0.99 0.76
C ALA A 77 8.68 -0.94 -0.76
N LEU A 78 8.37 -2.08 -1.37
CA LEU A 78 8.10 -2.21 -2.79
C LEU A 78 6.59 -2.35 -3.01
N ILE A 79 6.02 -1.45 -3.80
CA ILE A 79 4.59 -1.47 -4.15
C ILE A 79 4.43 -1.85 -5.64
N PHE A 80 3.58 -2.83 -5.92
CA PHE A 80 3.32 -3.30 -7.29
C PHE A 80 2.01 -2.76 -7.91
N GLY A 81 1.15 -2.16 -7.09
CA GLY A 81 -0.06 -1.46 -7.53
C GLY A 81 0.02 0.04 -7.27
N SER A 82 -1.13 0.70 -7.37
CA SER A 82 -1.26 2.14 -7.07
C SER A 82 -1.98 2.33 -5.74
N ALA A 83 -1.42 3.18 -4.88
CA ALA A 83 -2.01 3.57 -3.61
C ALA A 83 -1.70 5.04 -3.32
N TRP A 84 -2.51 5.72 -2.51
CA TRP A 84 -2.34 7.15 -2.23
C TRP A 84 -0.99 7.48 -1.58
N TYR A 85 -0.39 6.53 -0.86
CA TYR A 85 0.92 6.67 -0.21
C TYR A 85 2.10 6.24 -1.09
N GLN A 86 1.89 5.95 -2.38
CA GLN A 86 2.95 5.42 -3.27
C GLN A 86 4.15 6.38 -3.44
N GLU A 87 3.93 7.68 -3.22
CA GLU A 87 4.96 8.73 -3.31
C GLU A 87 5.63 9.02 -1.97
N CYS A 88 5.32 8.26 -0.91
CA CYS A 88 5.97 8.40 0.38
C CYS A 88 7.44 7.94 0.30
N GLU A 89 8.36 8.68 0.91
CA GLU A 89 9.79 8.33 0.91
C GLU A 89 10.02 6.90 1.40
N GLY A 90 10.77 6.12 0.62
CA GLY A 90 11.06 4.72 0.93
C GLY A 90 10.07 3.73 0.33
N VAL A 91 8.98 4.20 -0.28
CA VAL A 91 8.10 3.41 -1.13
C VAL A 91 8.64 3.43 -2.57
N TRP A 92 8.85 2.26 -3.14
CA TRP A 92 9.34 2.07 -4.50
C TRP A 92 8.24 1.46 -5.36
N LYS A 93 7.71 2.25 -6.29
CA LYS A 93 6.71 1.78 -7.25
C LYS A 93 7.36 0.92 -8.33
N ILE A 94 6.93 -0.33 -8.44
CA ILE A 94 7.50 -1.34 -9.33
C ILE A 94 6.49 -1.70 -10.42
N GLY A 95 6.68 -1.14 -11.61
CA GLY A 95 5.90 -1.47 -12.81
C GLY A 95 6.60 -2.43 -13.76
N ASN A 96 7.92 -2.64 -13.61
CA ASN A 96 8.70 -3.54 -14.45
C ASN A 96 9.94 -4.09 -13.73
N TYR A 97 10.62 -5.03 -14.40
CA TYR A 97 11.80 -5.70 -13.87
C TYR A 97 12.98 -4.75 -13.61
N GLU A 98 13.18 -3.74 -14.46
CA GLU A 98 14.31 -2.81 -14.31
C GLU A 98 14.14 -1.93 -13.08
N GLN A 99 12.93 -1.43 -12.82
CA GLN A 99 12.60 -0.71 -11.59
C GLN A 99 12.80 -1.57 -10.35
N LEU A 100 12.39 -2.85 -10.40
CA LEU A 100 12.63 -3.79 -9.31
C LEU A 100 14.13 -3.95 -9.03
N ARG A 101 14.92 -4.12 -10.09
CA ARG A 101 16.38 -4.27 -9.98
C ARG A 101 17.00 -3.05 -9.33
N ILE A 102 16.70 -1.85 -9.84
CA ILE A 102 17.22 -0.58 -9.30
C ILE A 102 16.85 -0.42 -7.83
N ALA A 103 15.59 -0.66 -7.45
CA ALA A 103 15.14 -0.53 -6.07
C ALA A 103 15.90 -1.50 -5.14
N VAL A 104 16.03 -2.77 -5.54
CA VAL A 104 16.74 -3.79 -4.77
C VAL A 104 18.22 -3.46 -4.64
N ASP A 105 18.88 -3.01 -5.70
CA ASP A 105 20.29 -2.62 -5.69
C ASP A 105 20.52 -1.46 -4.71
N ARG A 106 19.68 -0.42 -4.73
CA ARG A 106 19.74 0.69 -3.77
C ARG A 106 19.57 0.24 -2.32
N ILE A 107 18.67 -0.71 -2.08
CA ILE A 107 18.44 -1.26 -0.74
C ILE A 107 19.68 -2.05 -0.27
N ILE A 108 20.33 -2.81 -1.15
CA ILE A 108 21.57 -3.54 -0.85
C ILE A 108 22.72 -2.56 -0.56
N GLU A 109 22.80 -1.46 -1.28
CA GLU A 109 23.76 -0.35 -1.04
C GLU A 109 23.53 0.37 0.30
N GLY A 110 22.45 0.05 1.02
CA GLY A 110 22.17 0.58 2.36
C GLY A 110 21.25 1.80 2.37
N ASN A 111 20.52 2.06 1.27
CA ASN A 111 19.46 3.06 1.27
C ASN A 111 18.47 2.78 2.42
N LYS A 112 18.05 3.83 3.12
CA LYS A 112 17.02 3.79 4.16
C LYS A 112 16.07 4.98 4.01
N PRO A 113 14.77 4.81 4.29
CA PRO A 113 13.82 5.91 4.31
C PRO A 113 14.21 6.97 5.35
N SER A 114 13.99 8.25 5.05
CA SER A 114 14.24 9.34 5.99
C SER A 114 13.03 9.56 6.91
N PRO A 115 13.16 9.41 8.24
CA PRO A 115 12.04 9.64 9.16
C PRO A 115 11.48 11.06 9.08
N LYS A 116 12.34 12.05 8.79
CA LYS A 116 11.94 13.45 8.61
C LYS A 116 10.99 13.61 7.42
N LYS A 117 11.37 13.08 6.25
CA LYS A 117 10.55 13.17 5.02
C LYS A 117 9.24 12.40 5.16
N ILE A 118 9.25 11.24 5.81
CA ILE A 118 8.03 10.48 6.08
C ILE A 118 7.07 11.29 6.96
N LYS A 119 7.59 11.95 7.99
CA LYS A 119 6.79 12.82 8.85
C LYS A 119 6.23 14.02 8.08
N GLU A 120 7.04 14.68 7.26
CA GLU A 120 6.60 15.77 6.39
C GLU A 120 5.50 15.31 5.42
N TYR A 121 5.65 14.14 4.82
CA TYR A 121 4.63 13.54 3.95
C TYR A 121 3.33 13.27 4.73
N ALA A 122 3.41 12.69 5.93
CA ALA A 122 2.25 12.44 6.77
C ALA A 122 1.53 13.74 7.18
N SER A 123 2.26 14.79 7.55
CA SER A 123 1.69 16.11 7.84
C SER A 123 1.02 16.75 6.63
N LEU A 124 1.61 16.61 5.44
CA LEU A 124 1.01 17.08 4.21
C LEU A 124 -0.30 16.32 3.91
N VAL A 125 -0.31 15.01 4.08
CA VAL A 125 -1.52 14.20 3.92
C VAL A 125 -2.58 14.63 4.93
N GLU A 126 -2.23 14.86 6.19
CA GLU A 126 -3.15 15.34 7.21
C GLU A 126 -3.75 16.71 6.86
N GLU A 127 -2.93 17.66 6.39
CA GLU A 127 -3.36 19.00 5.98
C GLU A 127 -4.28 19.00 4.76
N LEU A 128 -3.97 18.14 3.77
CA LEU A 128 -4.71 18.06 2.51
C LEU A 128 -5.92 17.13 2.57
N SER A 129 -5.94 16.21 3.54
CA SER A 129 -7.06 15.29 3.71
C SER A 129 -8.25 16.05 4.27
N VAL A 130 -9.42 15.81 3.68
CA VAL A 130 -10.67 16.30 4.24
C VAL A 130 -11.24 15.18 5.12
N PRO A 131 -11.41 15.40 6.44
CA PRO A 131 -12.09 14.44 7.30
C PRO A 131 -13.52 14.26 6.80
N ASP A 132 -13.79 13.09 6.21
CA ASP A 132 -15.12 12.74 5.72
C ASP A 132 -15.35 11.23 5.88
N VAL A 133 -16.57 10.79 5.63
CA VAL A 133 -17.06 9.45 5.93
C VAL A 133 -16.52 8.46 4.90
N ASN A 134 -15.28 7.99 5.05
CA ASN A 134 -14.79 6.82 4.34
C ASN A 134 -14.50 5.72 5.36
N VAL A 135 -15.58 5.11 5.86
CA VAL A 135 -15.53 4.08 6.91
C VAL A 135 -16.04 2.76 6.37
N TYR A 136 -15.47 1.66 6.85
CA TYR A 136 -16.05 0.33 6.67
C TYR A 136 -17.53 0.35 7.08
N GLY A 137 -18.40 -0.20 6.23
CA GLY A 137 -19.85 -0.11 6.41
C GLY A 137 -20.44 1.26 6.07
N TYR A 138 -19.81 2.01 5.16
CA TYR A 138 -20.28 3.32 4.69
C TYR A 138 -21.78 3.32 4.39
N VAL A 139 -22.28 2.33 3.64
CA VAL A 139 -23.71 2.24 3.27
C VAL A 139 -24.60 2.22 4.51
N THR A 140 -24.31 1.33 5.47
CA THR A 140 -25.09 1.22 6.71
C THR A 140 -25.00 2.49 7.57
N LYS A 141 -23.82 3.12 7.64
CA LYS A 141 -23.65 4.40 8.35
C LYS A 141 -24.38 5.54 7.66
N TYR A 142 -24.28 5.60 6.32
CA TYR A 142 -24.92 6.59 5.48
C TYR A 142 -26.43 6.59 5.64
N ASP A 143 -27.06 5.40 5.63
CA ASP A 143 -28.51 5.28 5.81
C ASP A 143 -28.98 5.76 7.19
N SER A 144 -28.12 5.67 8.20
CA SER A 144 -28.37 6.16 9.55
C SER A 144 -28.03 7.65 9.77
N MET A 145 -27.46 8.34 8.78
CA MET A 145 -27.05 9.74 8.92
C MET A 145 -28.23 10.70 8.73
N PRO A 146 -28.43 11.67 9.65
CA PRO A 146 -29.46 12.68 9.50
C PRO A 146 -29.21 13.61 8.29
N ASP A 147 -27.93 13.82 7.92
CA ASP A 147 -27.50 14.84 6.94
C ASP A 147 -26.97 14.21 5.64
N LYS A 148 -27.51 13.05 5.24
CA LYS A 148 -26.97 12.21 4.16
C LYS A 148 -26.83 12.91 2.80
N GLU A 149 -27.73 13.82 2.44
CA GLU A 149 -27.62 14.59 1.20
C GLU A 149 -26.47 15.59 1.24
N ASP A 150 -26.22 16.20 2.40
CA ASP A 150 -25.14 17.17 2.59
C ASP A 150 -23.76 16.49 2.54
N VAL A 151 -23.66 15.26 3.07
CA VAL A 151 -22.45 14.41 2.92
C VAL A 151 -22.17 14.14 1.44
N ILE A 152 -23.16 13.68 0.66
CA ILE A 152 -22.96 13.43 -0.78
C ILE A 152 -22.62 14.70 -1.55
N ARG A 153 -23.28 15.83 -1.24
CA ARG A 153 -22.97 17.12 -1.86
C ARG A 153 -21.54 17.56 -1.58
N ARG A 154 -21.05 17.40 -0.34
CA ARG A 154 -19.65 17.70 0.01
C ARG A 154 -18.68 16.79 -0.73
N LEU A 155 -18.90 15.48 -0.73
CA LEU A 155 -18.07 14.54 -1.50
C LEU A 155 -18.02 14.91 -2.98
N ALA A 156 -19.16 15.19 -3.61
CA ALA A 156 -19.23 15.61 -5.01
C ALA A 156 -18.44 16.89 -5.27
N HIS A 157 -18.57 17.91 -4.40
CA HIS A 157 -17.77 19.14 -4.50
C HIS A 157 -16.27 18.87 -4.38
N LEU A 158 -15.85 17.99 -3.46
CA LEU A 158 -14.45 17.62 -3.29
C LEU A 158 -13.89 16.90 -4.53
N PHE A 159 -14.66 15.98 -5.12
CA PHE A 159 -14.29 15.31 -6.36
C PHE A 159 -14.14 16.29 -7.53
N ILE A 160 -15.09 17.21 -7.71
CA ILE A 160 -15.03 18.24 -8.76
C ILE A 160 -13.79 19.12 -8.55
N LYS A 161 -13.59 19.64 -7.35
CA LYS A 161 -12.42 20.47 -7.01
C LYS A 161 -11.10 19.73 -7.28
N GLY A 162 -11.03 18.45 -6.89
CA GLY A 162 -9.88 17.60 -7.17
C GLY A 162 -9.64 17.40 -8.67
N TYR A 163 -10.70 17.15 -9.43
CA TYR A 163 -10.62 17.00 -10.89
C TYR A 163 -10.18 18.29 -11.60
N GLU A 164 -10.72 19.45 -11.20
CA GLU A 164 -10.33 20.76 -11.75
C GLU A 164 -8.85 21.05 -11.47
N THR A 165 -8.41 20.78 -10.24
CA THR A 165 -7.01 20.91 -9.84
C THR A 165 -6.12 20.04 -10.72
N LEU A 166 -6.42 18.74 -10.83
CA LEU A 166 -5.68 17.83 -11.70
C LEU A 166 -5.71 18.28 -13.17
N SER A 167 -6.85 18.74 -13.66
CA SER A 167 -7.01 19.17 -15.06
C SER A 167 -6.13 20.39 -15.38
N SER A 168 -5.96 21.31 -14.42
CA SER A 168 -5.12 22.50 -14.53
C SER A 168 -3.61 22.23 -14.43
N MET A 169 -3.20 21.04 -13.95
CA MET A 169 -1.80 20.66 -13.83
C MET A 169 -1.14 20.37 -15.18
N SER A 170 0.16 20.63 -15.27
CA SER A 170 0.95 20.34 -16.47
C SER A 170 1.03 18.83 -16.75
N VAL A 171 1.38 18.45 -17.97
CA VAL A 171 1.53 17.03 -18.36
C VAL A 171 2.66 16.36 -17.58
N GLU A 172 3.73 17.09 -17.24
CA GLU A 172 4.81 16.60 -16.36
C GLU A 172 4.31 16.30 -14.94
N ASP A 173 3.45 17.17 -14.40
CA ASP A 173 2.95 17.04 -13.03
C ASP A 173 1.94 15.88 -12.91
N LYS A 174 1.14 15.65 -13.96
CA LYS A 174 0.20 14.51 -14.06
C LYS A 174 0.89 13.15 -14.12
N LYS A 175 2.14 13.07 -14.59
CA LYS A 175 2.92 11.81 -14.64
C LYS A 175 3.48 11.41 -13.27
N ARG A 176 3.48 12.33 -12.29
CA ARG A 176 3.99 12.13 -10.92
C ARG A 176 2.88 11.82 -9.90
N THR A 177 1.61 11.84 -10.32
CA THR A 177 0.43 11.52 -9.50
C THR A 177 -0.03 10.09 -9.80
#